data_AF-A0A6J6HYG3-F1
#
_entry.id   AF-A0A6J6HYG3-F1
#
_cell.length_a   1.000
_cell.length_b   1.000
_cell.length_c   1.000
_cell.angle_alpha   90.00
_cell.angle_beta   90.00
_cell.angle_gamma   90.00
#
_symmetry.space_group_name_H-M   'P 1'
#
loop_
_entity.id
_entity.type
_entity.pdbx_description
1 polymer ?
#
loop_
_entity_poly.entity_id
_entity_poly.type
_entity_poly.pdbx_seq_one_letter_code
_entity_poly.pdbx_strand_id
1 'polypeptide(L)'
;MQERAYIISQALKTPLHRDPSSQLLQEAMVAQLGSHGVDLEQVEWNTHRRNDGQWVIVLYYPSNDGQKQAQWIFDAARGLLTSDDDSAKWIGGEERDPRSMRAATPSHGLVFNHENAPAAPRLMAVKEEVVVERYERLEVVAEIEEVEEEISDEDMSLDESNLSQDEEDAAKDGVKSRPKLPSWDEIMFGSNPDKGSD
;
A
#
# COMPACT_ATOMS: atom_id res chain seq x y z
N MET A 1 4.67 -8.49 -16.55
CA MET A 1 4.45 -7.53 -15.44
C MET A 1 4.30 -8.17 -14.05
N GLN A 2 4.41 -9.49 -13.90
CA GLN A 2 4.05 -10.17 -12.62
C GLN A 2 5.04 -9.94 -11.46
N GLU A 3 6.32 -9.69 -11.72
CA GLU A 3 7.34 -9.55 -10.67
C GLU A 3 7.03 -8.37 -9.71
N ARG A 4 6.63 -7.21 -10.24
CA ARG A 4 6.36 -6.01 -9.42
C ARG A 4 5.17 -6.23 -8.48
N ALA A 5 4.08 -6.78 -8.99
CA ALA A 5 2.90 -7.09 -8.18
C ALA A 5 3.22 -8.13 -7.11
N TYR A 6 4.05 -9.13 -7.44
CA TYR A 6 4.50 -10.13 -6.49
C TYR A 6 5.31 -9.51 -5.34
N ILE A 7 6.26 -8.64 -5.63
CA ILE A 7 7.07 -7.94 -4.61
C ILE A 7 6.21 -7.09 -3.69
N ILE A 8 5.25 -6.32 -4.25
CA ILE A 8 4.32 -5.52 -3.45
C ILE A 8 3.52 -6.44 -2.51
N SER A 9 2.99 -7.55 -3.03
CA SER A 9 2.23 -8.51 -2.23
C SER A 9 3.05 -9.13 -1.09
N GLN A 10 4.35 -9.35 -1.33
CA GLN A 10 5.26 -9.89 -0.33
C GLN A 10 5.53 -8.86 0.76
N ALA A 11 5.77 -7.61 0.39
CA ALA A 11 6.04 -6.55 1.35
C ALA A 11 4.82 -6.21 2.22
N LEU A 12 3.61 -6.25 1.66
CA LEU A 12 2.37 -6.07 2.43
C LEU A 12 2.22 -7.09 3.56
N LYS A 13 2.76 -8.30 3.37
CA LYS A 13 2.77 -9.40 4.33
C LYS A 13 4.00 -9.41 5.25
N THR A 14 4.88 -8.42 5.14
CA THR A 14 6.02 -8.31 6.04
C THR A 14 5.72 -7.38 7.21
N PRO A 15 6.25 -7.69 8.42
CA PRO A 15 6.13 -6.79 9.56
C PRO A 15 6.98 -5.55 9.33
N LEU A 16 6.44 -4.37 9.68
CA LEU A 16 7.13 -3.08 9.56
C LEU A 16 8.34 -2.96 10.49
N HIS A 17 8.32 -3.67 11.62
CA HIS A 17 9.36 -3.63 12.62
C HIS A 17 10.04 -4.99 12.78
N ARG A 18 11.24 -5.00 13.35
CA ARG A 18 12.04 -6.23 13.57
C ARG A 18 11.43 -7.17 14.63
N ASP A 19 10.29 -6.81 15.21
CA ASP A 19 9.63 -7.60 16.24
C ASP A 19 8.55 -8.51 15.61
N PRO A 20 8.58 -9.83 15.85
CA PRO A 20 7.59 -10.76 15.32
C PRO A 20 6.15 -10.50 15.81
N SER A 21 5.96 -9.69 16.85
CA SER A 21 4.63 -9.24 17.31
C SER A 21 4.14 -7.96 16.62
N SER A 22 4.90 -7.43 15.67
CA SER A 22 4.55 -6.19 14.98
C SER A 22 3.47 -6.39 13.92
N GLN A 23 2.66 -5.35 13.74
CA GLN A 23 1.64 -5.32 12.70
C GLN A 23 2.26 -5.43 11.31
N LEU A 24 1.51 -6.08 10.43
CA LEU A 24 1.83 -6.16 9.01
C LEU A 24 1.69 -4.77 8.38
N LEU A 25 2.47 -4.50 7.33
CA LEU A 25 2.36 -3.25 6.57
C LEU A 25 0.92 -2.96 6.13
N GLN A 26 0.21 -3.99 5.66
CA GLN A 26 -1.18 -3.85 5.25
C GLN A 26 -2.12 -3.48 6.41
N GLU A 27 -1.93 -4.07 7.59
CA GLU A 27 -2.78 -3.80 8.75
C GLU A 27 -2.53 -2.40 9.29
N ALA A 28 -1.26 -2.01 9.42
CA ALA A 28 -0.86 -0.68 9.85
C ALA A 28 -1.37 0.41 8.89
N MET A 29 -1.29 0.16 7.57
CA MET A 29 -1.92 0.99 6.54
C MET A 29 -3.42 1.18 6.81
N VAL A 30 -4.17 0.10 6.96
CA VAL A 30 -5.63 0.16 7.12
C VAL A 30 -5.99 0.88 8.41
N ALA A 31 -5.28 0.60 9.51
CA ALA A 31 -5.48 1.27 10.80
C ALA A 31 -5.16 2.77 10.72
N GLN A 32 -4.02 3.13 10.14
CA GLN A 32 -3.56 4.52 10.11
C GLN A 32 -4.27 5.37 9.05
N LEU A 33 -4.31 4.91 7.80
CA LEU A 33 -4.96 5.66 6.71
C LEU A 33 -6.49 5.64 6.86
N GLY A 34 -7.07 4.51 7.25
CA GLY A 34 -8.50 4.39 7.48
C GLY A 34 -8.99 5.28 8.63
N SER A 35 -8.25 5.38 9.73
CA SER A 35 -8.60 6.30 10.82
C SER A 35 -8.46 7.78 10.46
N HIS A 36 -7.60 8.11 9.49
CA HIS A 36 -7.39 9.47 9.02
C HIS A 36 -8.35 9.87 7.87
N GLY A 37 -9.32 9.03 7.52
CA GLY A 37 -10.33 9.32 6.49
C GLY A 37 -9.79 9.28 5.06
N VAL A 38 -8.67 8.58 4.84
CA VAL A 38 -8.15 8.32 3.50
C VAL A 38 -8.95 7.19 2.87
N ASP A 39 -9.41 7.40 1.65
CA ASP A 39 -10.06 6.36 0.87
C ASP A 39 -9.02 5.34 0.39
N LEU A 40 -9.08 4.13 0.96
CA LEU A 40 -8.17 3.03 0.67
C LEU A 40 -8.33 2.48 -0.76
N GLU A 41 -9.47 2.70 -1.41
CA GLU A 41 -9.72 2.24 -2.79
C GLU A 41 -9.00 3.11 -3.83
N GLN A 42 -8.71 4.36 -3.49
CA GLN A 42 -7.99 5.32 -4.34
C GLN A 42 -6.46 5.25 -4.15
N VAL A 43 -5.98 4.29 -3.38
CA VAL A 43 -4.57 4.14 -3.04
C VAL A 43 -3.87 3.33 -4.13
N GLU A 44 -2.76 3.87 -4.64
CA GLU A 44 -1.97 3.24 -5.70
C GLU A 44 -0.62 2.76 -5.16
N TRP A 45 -0.24 1.53 -5.52
CA TRP A 45 1.05 0.95 -5.19
C TRP A 45 1.97 0.89 -6.40
N ASN A 46 3.20 1.36 -6.23
CA ASN A 46 4.25 1.25 -7.21
C ASN A 46 5.51 0.64 -6.58
N THR A 47 6.31 -0.07 -7.36
CA THR A 47 7.61 -0.57 -6.92
C THR A 47 8.63 -0.52 -8.02
N HIS A 48 9.87 -0.24 -7.63
CA HIS A 48 11.02 -0.26 -8.52
C HIS A 48 12.26 -0.81 -7.79
N ARG A 49 13.17 -1.41 -8.56
CA ARG A 49 14.41 -1.98 -8.04
C ARG A 49 15.50 -0.92 -8.04
N ARG A 50 16.22 -0.78 -6.91
CA ARG A 50 17.43 0.05 -6.81
C ARG A 50 18.65 -0.70 -7.38
N ASN A 51 19.66 0.09 -7.73
CA ASN A 51 21.02 -0.36 -8.05
C ASN A 51 21.65 -1.26 -6.98
N ASP A 52 21.27 -1.08 -5.71
CA ASP A 52 21.74 -1.88 -4.58
C ASP A 52 21.06 -3.26 -4.46
N GLY A 53 20.07 -3.55 -5.32
CA GLY A 53 19.31 -4.81 -5.31
C GLY A 53 18.10 -4.82 -4.37
N GLN A 54 17.91 -3.78 -3.56
CA GLN A 54 16.72 -3.57 -2.75
C GLN A 54 15.55 -3.04 -3.60
N TRP A 55 14.33 -3.27 -3.12
CA TRP A 55 13.11 -2.79 -3.75
C TRP A 55 12.60 -1.57 -3.02
N VAL A 56 12.28 -0.51 -3.75
CA VAL A 56 11.56 0.64 -3.20
C VAL A 56 10.10 0.43 -3.47
N ILE A 57 9.29 0.61 -2.44
CA ILE A 57 7.85 0.47 -2.48
C ILE A 57 7.29 1.84 -2.21
N VAL A 58 6.50 2.33 -3.15
CA VAL A 58 5.89 3.65 -3.10
C VAL A 58 4.39 3.47 -3.03
N LEU A 59 3.79 4.13 -2.06
CA LEU A 59 2.35 4.21 -1.87
C LEU A 59 1.90 5.62 -2.17
N TYR A 60 0.95 5.79 -3.09
CA TYR A 60 0.28 7.06 -3.34
C TYR A 60 -1.13 7.02 -2.74
N TYR A 61 -1.49 8.02 -1.96
CA TYR A 61 -2.80 8.08 -1.33
C TYR A 61 -3.35 9.51 -1.31
N PRO A 62 -4.68 9.70 -1.48
CA PRO A 62 -5.29 11.00 -1.36
C PRO A 62 -5.32 11.46 0.10
N SER A 63 -4.98 12.71 0.33
CA SER A 63 -5.02 13.38 1.63
C SER A 63 -5.82 14.68 1.48
N ASN A 64 -6.19 15.29 2.62
CA ASN A 64 -6.89 16.58 2.63
C ASN A 64 -6.10 17.72 1.94
N ASP A 65 -4.78 17.58 1.87
CA ASP A 65 -3.84 18.53 1.26
C ASP A 65 -3.43 18.14 -0.18
N GLY A 66 -4.17 17.22 -0.82
CA GLY A 66 -3.85 16.66 -2.13
C GLY A 66 -3.26 15.25 -2.07
N GLN A 67 -2.50 14.85 -3.09
CA GLN A 67 -1.89 13.52 -3.14
C GLN A 67 -0.61 13.47 -2.29
N LYS A 68 -0.51 12.48 -1.41
CA LYS A 68 0.69 12.19 -0.63
C LYS A 68 1.30 10.86 -1.04
N GLN A 69 2.58 10.70 -0.77
CA GLN A 69 3.30 9.46 -1.02
C GLN A 69 4.01 8.99 0.25
N ALA A 70 4.15 7.67 0.40
CA ALA A 70 4.96 7.05 1.43
C ALA A 70 5.90 6.02 0.78
N GLN A 71 7.14 5.95 1.27
CA GLN A 71 8.18 5.10 0.69
C GLN A 71 8.80 4.16 1.72
N TRP A 72 8.92 2.89 1.33
CA TRP A 72 9.63 1.87 2.11
C TRP A 72 10.70 1.19 1.27
N ILE A 73 11.79 0.80 1.93
CA ILE A 73 12.83 -0.04 1.36
C ILE A 73 12.57 -1.48 1.80
N PHE A 74 12.40 -2.36 0.83
CA PHE A 74 12.17 -3.78 1.01
C PHE A 74 13.37 -4.59 0.53
N ASP A 75 13.96 -5.37 1.43
CA ASP A 75 14.99 -6.35 1.12
C ASP A 75 14.33 -7.72 0.90
N ALA A 76 14.16 -8.11 -0.36
CA ALA A 76 13.55 -9.38 -0.74
C ALA A 76 14.35 -10.61 -0.30
N ALA A 77 15.67 -10.49 -0.11
CA ALA A 77 16.52 -11.60 0.34
C ALA A 77 16.39 -11.81 1.85
N ARG A 78 16.18 -10.74 2.61
CA ARG A 78 16.02 -10.79 4.06
C ARG A 78 14.56 -10.80 4.54
N GLY A 79 13.62 -10.48 3.66
CA GLY A 79 12.21 -10.27 4.03
C GLY A 79 12.02 -9.12 5.02
N LEU A 80 12.89 -8.10 4.94
CA LEU A 80 12.88 -6.96 5.86
C LEU A 80 12.34 -5.71 5.15
N LEU A 81 11.43 -5.01 5.81
CA LEU A 81 10.89 -3.73 5.38
C LEU A 81 11.43 -2.61 6.30
N THR A 82 11.78 -1.47 5.73
CA THR A 82 12.28 -0.30 6.48
C THR A 82 11.61 0.97 5.95
N SER A 83 11.15 1.83 6.85
CA SER A 83 10.55 3.12 6.51
C SER A 83 11.62 4.11 6.06
N ASP A 84 11.49 4.63 4.83
CA ASP A 84 12.44 5.59 4.25
C ASP A 84 12.00 7.04 4.49
N ASP A 85 10.69 7.31 4.46
CA ASP A 85 10.10 8.64 4.64
C ASP A 85 9.33 8.80 5.96
N ASP A 86 9.12 10.05 6.38
CA ASP A 86 8.28 10.41 7.54
C ASP A 86 6.84 9.90 7.38
N SER A 87 6.32 9.92 6.14
CA SER A 87 4.98 9.38 5.83
C SER A 87 4.91 7.87 6.05
N ALA A 88 6.00 7.16 5.73
CA ALA A 88 6.12 5.71 5.91
C ALA A 88 6.27 5.32 7.39
N LYS A 89 7.01 6.11 8.17
CA LYS A 89 7.12 5.97 9.63
C LYS A 89 5.77 6.17 10.31
N TRP A 90 5.07 7.24 9.92
CA TRP A 90 3.74 7.55 10.44
C TRP A 90 2.72 6.44 10.15
N ILE A 91 2.71 5.87 8.94
CA ILE A 91 1.87 4.71 8.61
C ILE A 91 2.30 3.47 9.41
N GLY A 92 3.58 3.32 9.68
CA GLY A 92 4.12 2.22 10.48
C GLY A 92 3.87 2.32 11.99
N GLY A 93 3.13 3.32 12.45
CA GLY A 93 2.86 3.54 13.88
C GLY A 93 4.04 4.15 14.65
N GLU A 94 5.14 4.52 13.98
CA GLU A 94 6.17 5.35 14.57
C GLU A 94 5.61 6.77 14.63
N GLU A 95 5.15 7.17 15.81
CA GLU A 95 4.46 8.44 16.05
C GLU A 95 5.27 9.58 15.43
N ARG A 96 4.65 10.25 14.44
CA ARG A 96 5.24 11.38 13.72
C ARG A 96 5.80 12.32 14.78
N ASP A 97 7.12 12.55 14.78
CA ASP A 97 7.73 13.44 15.77
C ASP A 97 6.91 14.74 15.77
N PRO A 98 6.30 15.16 16.89
CA PRO A 98 5.53 16.39 16.94
C PRO A 98 6.39 17.61 16.55
N ARG A 99 7.72 17.48 16.50
CA ARG A 99 8.64 18.44 15.87
C ARG A 99 8.54 18.53 14.35
N SER A 100 8.19 17.45 13.65
CA SER A 100 7.92 17.45 12.20
C SER A 100 6.64 18.25 11.90
N MET A 101 5.65 18.27 12.81
CA MET A 101 4.51 19.20 12.75
C MET A 101 4.82 20.62 13.26
N ARG A 102 5.94 20.83 13.96
CA ARG A 102 6.40 22.14 14.47
C ARG A 102 7.59 22.71 13.69
N ALA A 103 7.92 22.16 12.52
CA ALA A 103 8.87 22.77 11.57
C ALA A 103 8.23 23.92 10.78
N ALA A 104 7.46 24.75 11.48
CA ALA A 104 7.07 26.11 11.09
C ALA A 104 6.79 26.91 12.36
N THR A 105 7.67 26.82 13.37
CA THR A 105 7.83 27.97 14.25
C THR A 105 8.81 28.90 13.57
N PRO A 106 8.40 30.08 13.05
CA PRO A 106 9.36 31.16 12.96
C PRO A 106 9.90 31.32 14.37
N SER A 107 11.20 31.11 14.56
CA SER A 107 11.91 31.46 15.77
C SER A 107 11.96 32.99 15.89
N HIS A 108 10.80 33.64 16.01
CA HIS A 108 10.68 35.01 16.45
C HIS A 108 10.54 34.95 17.97
N GLY A 109 11.66 35.16 18.67
CA GLY A 109 11.64 35.14 20.13
C GLY A 109 12.98 34.93 20.83
N LEU A 110 14.13 35.18 20.19
CA LEU A 110 15.30 35.65 20.95
C LEU A 110 15.32 37.17 20.83
N VAL A 111 14.75 37.84 21.82
CA VAL A 111 15.03 39.26 22.09
C VAL A 111 16.50 39.37 22.49
N PHE A 112 17.36 39.64 21.51
CA PHE A 112 18.63 40.28 21.80
C PHE A 112 18.32 41.75 22.07
N ASN A 113 18.59 42.24 23.29
CA ASN A 113 18.68 43.67 23.55
C ASN A 113 19.75 44.25 22.61
N HIS A 114 19.31 44.93 21.57
CA HIS A 114 20.16 45.62 20.62
C HIS A 114 20.54 46.98 21.21
N GLU A 115 21.71 47.07 21.83
CA GLU A 115 22.36 48.37 22.06
C GLU A 115 23.77 48.43 21.45
N ASN A 116 24.30 47.34 20.89
CA ASN A 116 25.63 47.36 20.26
C ASN A 116 25.91 46.24 19.23
N ALA A 117 24.99 45.96 18.30
CA ALA A 117 25.25 44.98 17.22
C ALA A 117 25.70 45.68 15.92
N PRO A 118 26.83 45.29 15.29
CA PRO A 118 27.25 45.85 14.00
C PRO A 118 26.24 45.46 12.93
N ALA A 119 25.96 46.40 12.02
CA ALA A 119 24.94 46.26 10.98
C ALA A 119 25.10 44.95 10.20
N ALA A 120 24.10 44.07 10.34
CA ALA A 120 24.07 42.79 9.65
C ALA A 120 24.04 42.99 8.11
N PRO A 121 24.75 42.14 7.34
CA PRO A 121 24.77 42.24 5.88
C PRO A 121 23.37 41.98 5.33
N ARG A 122 22.92 42.87 4.43
CA ARG A 122 21.59 42.83 3.83
C ARG A 122 21.57 41.78 2.73
N LEU A 123 20.68 40.80 2.81
CA LEU A 123 20.45 39.83 1.73
C LEU A 123 19.68 40.51 0.59
N MET A 124 20.19 40.42 -0.65
CA MET A 124 19.44 40.80 -1.84
C MET A 124 18.57 39.63 -2.28
N ALA A 125 17.28 39.86 -2.48
CA ALA A 125 16.39 38.88 -3.08
C ALA A 125 16.81 38.63 -4.53
N VAL A 126 17.44 37.49 -4.80
CA VAL A 126 17.61 36.99 -6.16
C VAL A 126 16.25 36.41 -6.55
N LYS A 127 15.61 37.02 -7.54
CA LYS A 127 14.33 36.57 -8.07
C LYS A 127 14.59 35.31 -8.89
N GLU A 128 14.41 34.14 -8.29
CA GLU A 128 14.48 32.86 -8.98
C GLU A 128 13.22 32.73 -9.85
N GLU A 129 13.37 32.88 -11.17
CA GLU A 129 12.33 32.54 -12.13
C GLU A 129 12.18 31.03 -12.18
N VAL A 130 11.19 30.52 -11.43
CA VAL A 130 10.76 29.13 -11.54
C VAL A 130 10.07 28.97 -12.89
N VAL A 131 10.76 28.39 -13.86
CA VAL A 131 10.18 27.94 -15.13
C VAL A 131 9.34 26.70 -14.82
N VAL A 132 8.03 26.89 -14.70
CA VAL A 132 7.07 25.79 -14.67
C VAL A 132 6.97 25.23 -16.08
N GLU A 133 7.73 24.18 -16.39
CA GLU A 133 7.50 23.41 -17.61
C GLU A 133 6.13 22.74 -17.50
N ARG A 134 5.15 23.33 -18.19
CA ARG A 134 3.81 22.79 -18.33
C ARG A 134 3.89 21.58 -19.25
N TYR A 135 3.84 20.38 -18.67
CA TYR A 135 3.64 19.16 -19.46
C TYR A 135 2.24 19.21 -20.09
N GLU A 136 2.19 19.37 -21.41
CA GLU A 136 0.93 19.21 -22.14
C GLU A 136 0.51 17.73 -22.09
N ARG A 137 -0.74 17.51 -21.71
CA ARG A 137 -1.37 16.19 -21.68
C ARG A 137 -1.45 15.67 -23.11
N LEU A 138 -0.69 14.62 -23.42
CA LEU A 138 -0.74 13.92 -24.70
C LEU A 138 -2.16 13.35 -24.91
N GLU A 139 -2.82 13.71 -26.01
CA GLU A 139 -4.03 13.02 -26.47
C GLU A 139 -3.66 11.64 -26.98
N VAL A 140 -4.35 10.62 -26.47
CA VAL A 140 -4.20 9.23 -26.89
C VAL A 140 -4.86 9.09 -28.25
N VAL A 141 -4.06 9.02 -29.32
CA VAL A 141 -4.53 8.62 -30.64
C VAL A 141 -4.61 7.10 -30.66
N ALA A 142 -5.77 6.57 -30.31
CA ALA A 142 -6.11 5.17 -30.54
C ALA A 142 -6.94 5.09 -31.82
N GLU A 143 -6.25 5.07 -32.96
CA GLU A 143 -6.80 4.49 -34.19
C GLU A 143 -6.78 2.97 -33.96
N ILE A 144 -7.88 2.44 -33.43
CA ILE A 144 -8.09 1.02 -33.22
C ILE A 144 -8.78 0.53 -34.50
N GLU A 145 -8.02 -0.16 -35.34
CA GLU A 145 -8.58 -0.91 -36.46
C GLU A 145 -9.44 -2.03 -35.86
N GLU A 146 -10.76 -1.90 -35.98
CA GLU A 146 -11.74 -2.91 -35.59
C GLU A 146 -11.52 -4.16 -36.44
N VAL A 147 -10.87 -5.17 -35.84
CA VAL A 147 -10.90 -6.53 -36.35
C VAL A 147 -12.03 -7.24 -35.62
N GLU A 148 -13.18 -7.33 -36.26
CA GLU A 148 -14.27 -8.22 -35.87
C GLU A 148 -13.80 -9.66 -36.08
N GLU A 149 -13.24 -10.30 -35.04
CA GLU A 149 -13.14 -11.76 -35.03
C GLU A 149 -14.52 -12.32 -34.67
N GLU A 150 -15.21 -12.83 -35.69
CA GLU A 150 -16.38 -13.71 -35.55
C GLU A 150 -16.03 -14.88 -34.63
N ILE A 151 -16.56 -14.86 -33.40
CA ILE A 151 -16.59 -16.04 -32.54
C ILE A 151 -17.70 -16.93 -33.10
N SER A 152 -17.33 -17.91 -33.93
CA SER A 152 -18.21 -18.97 -34.40
C SER A 152 -18.61 -19.87 -33.23
N ASP A 153 -19.92 -20.03 -32.99
CA ASP A 153 -20.54 -20.92 -32.00
C ASP A 153 -20.38 -22.42 -32.36
N GLU A 154 -19.15 -22.89 -32.60
CA GLU A 154 -18.87 -24.30 -32.87
C GLU A 154 -17.80 -24.85 -31.90
N ASP A 155 -18.31 -25.68 -30.99
CA ASP A 155 -17.64 -26.83 -30.36
C ASP A 155 -16.68 -26.58 -29.18
N MET A 156 -17.27 -26.23 -28.03
CA MET A 156 -16.71 -26.57 -26.71
C MET A 156 -17.34 -27.88 -26.21
N SER A 157 -17.05 -29.01 -26.87
CA SER A 157 -17.28 -30.33 -26.27
C SER A 157 -16.33 -30.51 -25.08
N LEU A 158 -16.81 -30.21 -23.87
CA LEU A 158 -16.13 -30.55 -22.63
C LEU A 158 -16.10 -32.07 -22.49
N ASP A 159 -14.91 -32.65 -22.64
CA ASP A 159 -14.63 -34.06 -22.40
C ASP A 159 -14.84 -34.40 -20.91
N GLU A 160 -15.97 -35.02 -20.60
CA GLU A 160 -16.36 -35.49 -19.26
C GLU A 160 -15.45 -36.59 -18.69
N SER A 161 -14.46 -37.11 -19.44
CA SER A 161 -13.61 -38.20 -18.96
C SER A 161 -12.59 -37.79 -17.89
N ASN A 162 -12.30 -36.50 -17.75
CA ASN A 162 -11.24 -36.01 -16.85
C ASN A 162 -11.69 -35.74 -15.40
N LEU A 163 -13.00 -35.75 -15.10
CA LEU A 163 -13.49 -35.55 -13.72
C LEU A 163 -13.27 -36.76 -12.79
N SER A 164 -12.96 -37.93 -13.35
CA SER A 164 -12.88 -39.18 -12.59
C SER A 164 -11.51 -39.45 -11.94
N GLN A 165 -10.44 -38.77 -12.38
CA GLN A 165 -9.10 -38.96 -11.82
C GLN A 165 -8.83 -38.14 -10.56
N ASP A 166 -9.44 -36.96 -10.42
CA ASP A 166 -9.17 -36.06 -9.29
C ASP A 166 -9.81 -36.54 -7.97
N GLU A 167 -10.87 -37.37 -8.02
CA GLU A 167 -11.48 -37.94 -6.81
C GLU A 167 -10.66 -39.10 -6.21
N GLU A 168 -9.95 -39.89 -7.01
CA GLU A 168 -9.16 -41.02 -6.52
C GLU A 168 -7.86 -40.58 -5.81
N ASP A 169 -7.25 -39.47 -6.24
CA ASP A 169 -6.05 -38.94 -5.59
C ASP A 169 -6.37 -38.19 -4.29
N ALA A 170 -7.53 -37.51 -4.21
CA ALA A 170 -8.02 -36.93 -2.96
C ALA A 170 -8.38 -38.00 -1.90
N ALA A 171 -8.82 -39.19 -2.34
CA ALA A 171 -9.15 -40.31 -1.46
C ALA A 171 -7.92 -41.00 -0.84
N LYS A 172 -6.75 -41.00 -1.53
CA LYS A 172 -5.49 -41.54 -1.00
C LYS A 172 -4.88 -40.69 0.12
N ASP A 173 -5.15 -39.38 0.11
CA ASP A 173 -4.66 -38.44 1.12
C ASP A 173 -5.55 -38.39 2.39
N GLY A 174 -6.57 -39.26 2.49
CA GLY A 174 -7.40 -39.41 3.68
C GLY A 174 -8.36 -38.25 3.96
N VAL A 175 -8.46 -37.26 3.06
CA VAL A 175 -9.33 -36.09 3.22
C VAL A 175 -10.76 -36.46 2.79
N LYS A 176 -11.52 -37.03 3.71
CA LYS A 176 -12.90 -37.54 3.47
C LYS A 176 -13.99 -36.47 3.52
N SER A 177 -13.66 -35.19 3.65
CA SER A 177 -14.62 -34.08 3.51
C SER A 177 -13.91 -32.74 3.48
N ARG A 178 -14.43 -31.81 2.67
CA ARG A 178 -14.18 -30.38 2.84
C ARG A 178 -14.62 -29.96 4.25
N PRO A 179 -13.85 -29.13 4.98
CA PRO A 179 -14.27 -28.60 6.25
C PRO A 179 -15.59 -27.84 6.07
N LYS A 180 -16.58 -28.19 6.89
CA LYS A 180 -17.92 -27.60 6.81
C LYS A 180 -17.84 -26.18 7.35
N LEU A 181 -17.70 -25.22 6.44
CA LEU A 181 -17.72 -23.80 6.78
C LEU A 181 -19.10 -23.49 7.35
N PRO A 182 -19.18 -22.79 8.52
CA PRO A 182 -20.45 -22.37 9.06
C PRO A 182 -21.13 -21.48 8.05
N SER A 183 -22.46 -21.58 8.00
CA SER A 183 -23.22 -20.69 7.13
C SER A 183 -23.02 -19.24 7.59
N TRP A 184 -23.08 -18.29 6.66
CA TRP A 184 -22.92 -16.87 6.98
C TRP A 184 -23.92 -16.40 8.05
N ASP A 185 -25.11 -17.00 8.08
CA ASP A 185 -26.14 -16.78 9.11
C ASP A 185 -25.67 -17.25 10.50
N GLU A 186 -24.89 -18.33 10.56
CA GLU A 186 -24.35 -18.91 11.79
C GLU A 186 -23.21 -18.06 12.37
N ILE A 187 -22.47 -17.36 11.50
CA ILE A 187 -21.46 -16.36 11.89
C ILE A 187 -22.14 -15.06 12.35
N MET A 188 -23.19 -14.63 11.65
CA MET A 188 -23.83 -13.33 11.89
C MET A 188 -24.80 -13.35 13.07
N PHE A 189 -25.47 -14.47 13.32
CA PHE A 189 -26.54 -14.56 14.31
C PHE A 189 -26.25 -15.51 15.47
N GLY A 190 -25.18 -16.31 15.38
CA GLY A 190 -24.74 -17.23 16.42
C GLY A 190 -25.69 -18.42 16.60
N SER A 191 -25.15 -19.64 16.59
CA SER A 191 -25.94 -20.81 17.00
C SER A 191 -26.28 -20.67 18.49
N ASN A 192 -27.56 -20.55 18.86
CA ASN A 192 -27.96 -20.68 20.27
C ASN A 192 -27.67 -22.11 20.73
N PRO A 193 -26.77 -22.34 21.71
CA PRO A 193 -26.63 -23.65 22.31
C PRO A 193 -27.81 -23.84 23.25
N ASP A 194 -28.86 -24.53 22.80
CA ASP A 194 -29.93 -24.93 23.69
C ASP A 194 -29.36 -25.93 24.71
N LYS A 195 -29.25 -25.47 25.96
CA LYS A 195 -28.78 -26.25 27.08
C LYS A 195 -29.91 -27.15 27.53
N GLY A 196 -29.60 -28.44 27.69
CA GLY A 196 -30.49 -29.44 28.25
C GLY A 196 -31.23 -28.94 29.49
N SER A 197 -32.54 -29.16 29.49
CA SER A 197 -33.36 -29.23 30.68
C SER A 197 -33.83 -30.67 30.83
N ASP A 198 -33.69 -31.15 32.06
CA ASP A 198 -34.12 -32.43 32.63
C ASP A 198 -35.58 -32.80 32.28
#